data_AF-A0A960U2G3-F1
#
_entry.id   AF-A0A960U2G3-F1
#
_cell.length_a   1.000
_cell.length_b   1.000
_cell.length_c   1.000
_cell.angle_alpha   90.00
_cell.angle_beta   90.00
_cell.angle_gamma   90.00
#
_symmetry.space_group_name_H-M   'P 1'
#
loop_
_entity.id
_entity.type
_entity.pdbx_description
1 polymer ?
#
loop_
_entity_poly.entity_id
_entity_poly.type
_entity_poly.pdbx_seq_one_letter_code
_entity_poly.pdbx_strand_id
1 'polypeptide(L)'
;MTHWRTRSGQWRAWAACWVCLFACACATADLKKRVGPIESQIDLARERGAQWCAPREFASAEAYLEFAQTEIRRGKADLASVYLENADRNASESLEKSADCKHDLDGDGIADMLDGDPYRAEDYDGWEDEDGVPDYDNDGDGFLDVDDPCPDSPEDYDGHLDDDGCPDLDNDRDGILDLDDRCPLDPEDMDGFMDEDGCV
;
A
#
# COMPACT_ATOMS: atom_id res chain seq x y z
N MET A 1 17.70 -68.07 -58.41
CA MET A 1 16.59 -67.27 -57.85
C MET A 1 16.89 -66.95 -56.40
N THR A 2 17.44 -65.77 -56.11
CA THR A 2 17.51 -65.22 -54.75
C THR A 2 17.50 -63.70 -54.87
N HIS A 3 16.34 -63.10 -54.61
CA HIS A 3 16.19 -61.66 -54.46
C HIS A 3 16.73 -61.24 -53.09
N TRP A 4 17.73 -60.37 -53.06
CA TRP A 4 18.11 -59.63 -51.85
C TRP A 4 17.61 -58.19 -51.97
N ARG A 5 16.60 -57.85 -51.17
CA ARG A 5 16.07 -56.48 -51.01
C ARG A 5 16.92 -55.78 -49.94
N THR A 6 17.61 -54.71 -50.30
CA THR A 6 18.44 -53.93 -49.38
C THR A 6 17.56 -53.08 -48.45
N ARG A 7 17.85 -53.16 -47.14
CA ARG A 7 17.07 -52.60 -46.03
C ARG A 7 17.64 -51.24 -45.58
N SER A 8 17.98 -50.36 -46.52
CA SER A 8 18.72 -49.10 -46.26
C SER A 8 17.84 -47.88 -45.93
N GLY A 9 16.52 -47.99 -46.03
CA GLY A 9 15.60 -46.85 -45.84
C GLY A 9 15.16 -46.57 -44.41
N GLN A 10 15.32 -47.51 -43.45
CA GLN A 10 14.74 -47.35 -42.11
C GLN A 10 15.58 -46.44 -41.20
N TRP A 11 16.91 -46.50 -41.22
CA TRP A 11 17.75 -45.74 -40.28
C TRP A 11 17.70 -44.21 -40.44
N ARG A 12 17.44 -43.71 -41.66
CA ARG A 12 17.33 -42.27 -41.92
C ARG A 12 16.04 -41.64 -41.39
N ALA A 13 14.96 -42.42 -41.30
CA ALA A 13 13.68 -41.95 -40.78
C ALA A 13 13.70 -41.76 -39.25
N TRP A 14 14.42 -42.63 -38.52
CA TRP A 14 14.51 -42.53 -37.05
C TRP A 14 15.45 -41.39 -36.60
N ALA A 15 16.54 -41.15 -37.33
CA ALA A 15 17.46 -40.04 -37.06
C ALA A 15 16.83 -38.65 -37.29
N ALA A 16 16.02 -38.49 -38.34
CA ALA A 16 15.30 -37.24 -38.60
C ALA A 16 14.22 -36.93 -37.54
N CYS A 17 13.58 -37.97 -37.00
CA CYS A 17 12.55 -37.85 -35.96
C CYS A 17 13.12 -37.39 -34.61
N TRP A 18 14.32 -37.85 -34.23
CA TRP A 18 15.01 -37.42 -33.00
C TRP A 18 15.52 -35.97 -33.06
N VAL A 19 16.00 -35.51 -34.22
CA VAL A 19 16.47 -34.13 -34.39
C VAL A 19 15.31 -33.12 -34.27
N CYS A 20 14.11 -33.45 -34.76
CA CYS A 20 12.94 -32.57 -34.65
C CYS A 20 12.37 -32.48 -33.22
N LEU A 21 12.38 -33.58 -32.45
CA LEU A 21 11.87 -33.61 -31.08
C LEU A 21 12.72 -32.78 -30.10
N PHE A 22 14.04 -32.75 -30.28
CA PHE A 22 14.94 -31.94 -29.44
C PHE A 22 14.90 -30.44 -29.76
N ALA A 23 14.66 -30.06 -31.02
CA ALA A 23 14.62 -28.64 -31.43
C ALA A 23 13.43 -27.89 -30.83
N CYS A 24 12.27 -28.53 -30.69
CA CYS A 24 11.04 -27.90 -30.18
C CYS A 24 11.11 -27.63 -28.66
N ALA A 25 11.78 -28.50 -27.90
CA ALA A 25 12.02 -28.30 -26.47
C ALA A 25 12.97 -27.13 -26.18
N CYS A 26 13.94 -26.87 -27.07
CA CYS A 26 14.92 -25.81 -26.90
C CYS A 26 14.31 -24.40 -27.10
N ALA A 27 13.43 -24.24 -28.09
CA ALA A 27 12.81 -22.96 -28.42
C ALA A 27 11.99 -22.36 -27.26
N THR A 28 11.24 -23.19 -26.53
CA THR A 28 10.47 -22.70 -25.37
C THR A 28 11.32 -22.45 -24.13
N ALA A 29 12.49 -23.10 -24.01
CA ALA A 29 13.40 -22.89 -22.89
C ALA A 29 14.00 -21.48 -22.90
N ASP A 30 14.30 -20.92 -24.07
CA ASP A 30 14.78 -19.55 -24.19
C ASP A 30 13.68 -18.51 -23.91
N LEU A 31 12.44 -18.78 -24.32
CA LEU A 31 11.30 -17.90 -24.01
C LEU A 31 11.01 -17.82 -22.51
N LYS A 32 11.18 -18.92 -21.76
CA LYS A 32 11.03 -18.91 -20.29
C LYS A 32 11.98 -17.92 -19.61
N LYS A 33 13.17 -17.67 -20.16
CA LYS A 33 14.13 -16.71 -19.59
C LYS A 33 13.67 -15.25 -19.75
N ARG A 34 12.76 -14.96 -20.70
CA ARG A 34 12.20 -13.62 -20.93
C ARG A 34 11.04 -13.28 -19.99
N VAL A 35 10.42 -14.29 -19.36
CA VAL A 35 9.25 -14.11 -18.48
C VAL A 35 9.62 -13.31 -17.24
N GLY A 36 10.67 -13.70 -16.52
CA GLY A 36 11.07 -13.06 -15.26
C GLY A 36 11.30 -11.54 -15.37
N PRO A 37 12.07 -11.03 -16.36
CA PRO A 37 12.22 -9.60 -16.55
C PRO A 37 10.91 -8.83 -16.81
N ILE A 38 9.95 -9.43 -17.54
CA ILE A 38 8.65 -8.82 -17.80
C ILE A 38 7.79 -8.83 -16.53
N GLU A 39 7.81 -9.93 -15.77
CA GLU A 39 7.19 -9.99 -14.44
C GLU A 39 7.69 -8.86 -13.54
N SER A 40 9.01 -8.68 -13.45
CA SER A 40 9.59 -7.59 -12.66
C SER A 40 9.20 -6.19 -13.15
N GLN A 41 9.00 -6.00 -14.46
CA GLN A 41 8.48 -4.72 -14.98
C GLN A 41 7.03 -4.48 -14.55
N ILE A 42 6.18 -5.51 -14.63
CA ILE A 42 4.77 -5.43 -14.21
C ILE A 42 4.68 -5.18 -12.70
N ASP A 43 5.47 -5.88 -11.90
CA ASP A 43 5.49 -5.71 -10.44
C ASP A 43 5.89 -4.26 -10.08
N LEU A 44 6.95 -3.73 -10.69
CA LEU A 44 7.35 -2.33 -10.51
C LEU A 44 6.27 -1.34 -10.99
N ALA A 45 5.56 -1.65 -12.08
CA ALA A 45 4.47 -0.79 -12.58
C ALA A 45 3.32 -0.74 -11.58
N ARG A 46 2.99 -1.88 -10.96
CA ARG A 46 1.98 -1.97 -9.90
C ARG A 46 2.38 -1.12 -8.69
N GLU A 47 3.62 -1.24 -8.23
CA GLU A 47 4.18 -0.44 -7.12
C GLU A 47 4.12 1.08 -7.41
N ARG A 48 4.18 1.47 -8.69
CA ARG A 48 4.04 2.87 -9.15
C ARG A 48 2.60 3.28 -9.45
N GLY A 49 1.60 2.50 -9.04
CA GLY A 49 0.19 2.84 -9.25
C GLY A 49 -0.28 2.76 -10.70
N ALA A 50 0.38 1.98 -11.57
CA ALA A 50 -0.02 1.85 -12.98
C ALA A 50 -1.46 1.34 -13.16
N GLN A 51 -2.01 0.62 -12.19
CA GLN A 51 -3.43 0.22 -12.18
C GLN A 51 -4.40 1.42 -12.17
N TRP A 52 -3.97 2.58 -11.69
CA TRP A 52 -4.76 3.80 -11.62
C TRP A 52 -4.38 4.77 -12.74
N CYS A 53 -3.08 4.98 -12.95
CA CYS A 53 -2.56 5.96 -13.89
C CYS A 53 -2.36 5.45 -15.32
N ALA A 54 -2.24 4.13 -15.51
CA ALA A 54 -2.07 3.48 -16.82
C ALA A 54 -2.88 2.17 -16.93
N PRO A 55 -4.18 2.17 -16.58
CA PRO A 55 -4.95 0.94 -16.36
C PRO A 55 -5.01 0.04 -17.59
N ARG A 56 -5.08 0.64 -18.78
CA ARG A 56 -5.19 -0.08 -20.05
C ARG A 56 -3.92 -0.83 -20.37
N GLU A 57 -2.77 -0.17 -20.27
CA GLU A 57 -1.46 -0.73 -20.57
C GLU A 57 -1.08 -1.78 -19.52
N PHE A 58 -1.30 -1.47 -18.24
CA PHE A 58 -1.02 -2.38 -17.13
C PHE A 58 -1.81 -3.69 -17.28
N ALA A 59 -3.13 -3.63 -17.43
CA ALA A 59 -3.96 -4.82 -17.63
C ALA A 59 -3.62 -5.58 -18.91
N SER A 60 -3.23 -4.87 -19.98
CA SER A 60 -2.79 -5.50 -21.23
C SER A 60 -1.48 -6.28 -21.02
N ALA A 61 -0.53 -5.74 -20.27
CA ALA A 61 0.74 -6.39 -19.97
C ALA A 61 0.53 -7.71 -19.22
N GLU A 62 -0.29 -7.70 -18.16
CA GLU A 62 -0.64 -8.89 -17.37
C GLU A 62 -1.30 -9.96 -18.22
N ALA A 63 -2.32 -9.58 -18.99
CA ALA A 63 -3.04 -10.51 -19.85
C ALA A 63 -2.12 -11.15 -20.89
N TYR A 64 -1.28 -10.36 -21.56
CA TYR A 64 -0.33 -10.90 -22.55
C TYR A 64 0.71 -11.82 -21.92
N LEU A 65 1.20 -11.50 -20.73
CA LEU A 65 2.14 -12.36 -20.01
C LEU A 65 1.48 -13.71 -19.65
N GLU A 66 0.24 -13.70 -19.18
CA GLU A 66 -0.51 -14.92 -18.88
C GLU A 66 -0.70 -15.78 -20.14
N PHE A 67 -1.08 -15.17 -21.27
CA PHE A 67 -1.18 -15.87 -22.54
C PHE A 67 0.17 -16.44 -22.98
N ALA A 68 1.25 -15.68 -22.86
CA ALA A 68 2.59 -16.15 -23.17
C ALA A 68 2.98 -17.39 -22.36
N GLN A 69 2.82 -17.34 -21.03
CA GLN A 69 3.12 -18.46 -20.14
C GLN A 69 2.29 -19.71 -20.48
N THR A 70 1.02 -19.52 -20.85
CA THR A 70 0.14 -20.60 -21.30
C THR A 70 0.63 -21.24 -22.60
N GLU A 71 1.04 -20.44 -23.58
CA GLU A 71 1.55 -20.96 -24.86
C GLU A 71 2.94 -21.61 -24.72
N ILE A 72 3.80 -21.12 -23.82
CA ILE A 72 5.05 -21.81 -23.43
C ILE A 72 4.73 -23.19 -22.85
N ARG A 73 3.78 -23.31 -21.91
CA ARG A 73 3.36 -24.61 -21.34
C ARG A 73 2.82 -25.56 -22.41
N ARG A 74 2.15 -25.04 -23.45
CA ARG A 74 1.63 -25.79 -24.59
C ARG A 74 2.66 -26.13 -25.66
N GLY A 75 3.91 -25.66 -25.52
CA GLY A 75 4.97 -25.91 -26.50
C GLY A 75 4.90 -25.02 -27.75
N LYS A 76 4.05 -23.99 -27.77
CA LYS A 76 3.83 -23.13 -28.94
C LYS A 76 4.73 -21.89 -28.91
N ALA A 77 6.00 -22.10 -29.25
CA ALA A 77 7.04 -21.07 -29.17
C ALA A 77 6.74 -19.80 -29.99
N ASP A 78 6.26 -19.95 -31.24
CA ASP A 78 6.00 -18.80 -32.12
C ASP A 78 4.88 -17.89 -31.63
N LEU A 79 3.84 -18.47 -31.00
CA LEU A 79 2.74 -17.69 -30.44
C LEU A 79 3.15 -17.07 -29.10
N ALA A 80 3.88 -17.83 -28.27
CA ALA A 80 4.42 -17.33 -27.02
C ALA A 80 5.34 -16.12 -27.22
N SER A 81 6.18 -16.12 -28.27
CA SER A 81 7.11 -15.01 -28.53
C SER A 81 6.38 -13.70 -28.85
N VAL A 82 5.29 -13.76 -29.61
CA VAL A 82 4.42 -12.60 -29.92
C VAL A 82 3.75 -12.06 -28.67
N TYR A 83 3.24 -12.94 -27.80
CA TYR A 83 2.65 -12.50 -26.54
C TYR A 83 3.68 -11.88 -25.59
N LEU A 84 4.89 -12.44 -25.48
CA LEU A 84 5.95 -11.84 -24.67
C LEU A 84 6.36 -10.46 -25.19
N GLU A 85 6.41 -10.25 -26.52
CA GLU A 85 6.68 -8.93 -27.10
C GLU A 85 5.58 -7.91 -26.77
N ASN A 86 4.31 -8.32 -26.86
CA ASN A 86 3.20 -7.45 -26.48
C ASN A 86 3.18 -7.18 -24.98
N ALA A 87 3.51 -8.17 -24.14
CA ALA A 87 3.60 -8.00 -22.68
C ALA A 87 4.69 -6.98 -22.31
N ASP A 88 5.90 -7.15 -22.85
CA ASP A 88 7.04 -6.25 -22.61
C ASP A 88 6.74 -4.81 -23.04
N ARG A 89 6.17 -4.61 -24.24
CA ARG A 89 5.78 -3.27 -24.71
C ARG A 89 4.75 -2.61 -23.79
N ASN A 90 3.70 -3.33 -23.41
CA ASN A 90 2.66 -2.77 -22.54
C ASN A 90 3.18 -2.53 -21.12
N ALA A 91 4.05 -3.41 -20.59
CA ALA A 91 4.68 -3.22 -19.29
C ALA A 91 5.53 -1.95 -19.28
N SER A 92 6.39 -1.79 -20.29
CA SER A 92 7.21 -0.58 -20.47
C SER A 92 6.36 0.69 -20.62
N GLU A 93 5.29 0.65 -21.43
CA GLU A 93 4.37 1.79 -21.61
C GLU A 93 3.63 2.13 -20.31
N SER A 94 3.22 1.12 -19.54
CA SER A 94 2.57 1.32 -18.24
C SER A 94 3.51 2.00 -17.24
N LEU A 95 4.78 1.59 -17.19
CA LEU A 95 5.81 2.18 -16.34
C LEU A 95 6.11 3.64 -16.69
N GLU A 96 6.12 3.97 -17.98
CA GLU A 96 6.33 5.34 -18.45
C GLU A 96 5.15 6.23 -18.05
N LYS A 97 3.92 5.77 -18.29
CA LYS A 97 2.70 6.51 -17.95
C LYS A 97 2.48 6.65 -16.45
N SER A 98 2.95 5.69 -15.66
CA SER A 98 2.86 5.72 -14.21
C SER A 98 4.12 6.30 -13.53
N ALA A 99 5.03 6.93 -14.28
CA ALA A 99 6.28 7.45 -13.72
C ALA A 99 6.05 8.52 -12.63
N ASP A 100 5.06 9.39 -12.86
CA ASP A 100 4.66 10.47 -11.95
C ASP A 100 3.20 10.27 -11.48
N CYS A 101 2.81 9.03 -11.20
CA CYS A 101 1.44 8.73 -10.76
C CYS A 101 1.16 9.41 -9.42
N LYS A 102 0.30 10.43 -9.45
CA LYS A 102 -0.25 11.14 -8.28
C LYS A 102 -1.75 10.94 -8.27
N HIS A 103 -2.15 9.68 -8.10
CA HIS A 103 -3.55 9.40 -7.87
C HIS A 103 -3.85 9.79 -6.42
N ASP A 104 -4.84 10.65 -6.26
CA ASP A 104 -5.29 11.30 -5.03
C ASP A 104 -6.82 11.41 -5.19
N LEU A 105 -7.51 10.49 -4.51
CA LEU A 105 -8.92 10.18 -4.78
C LEU A 105 -9.89 11.14 -4.05
N ASP A 106 -9.54 11.57 -2.85
CA ASP A 106 -10.33 12.53 -2.06
C ASP A 106 -9.84 13.98 -2.20
N GLY A 107 -8.64 14.19 -2.71
CA GLY A 107 -8.12 15.50 -3.08
C GLY A 107 -7.50 16.27 -1.93
N ASP A 108 -7.06 15.60 -0.86
CA ASP A 108 -6.37 16.25 0.26
C ASP A 108 -4.92 16.64 -0.08
N GLY A 109 -4.32 16.00 -1.09
CA GLY A 109 -2.96 16.25 -1.53
C GLY A 109 -1.95 15.18 -1.12
N ILE A 110 -2.41 14.14 -0.43
CA ILE A 110 -1.69 12.90 -0.16
C ILE A 110 -2.10 11.91 -1.26
N ALA A 111 -1.13 11.16 -1.78
CA ALA A 111 -1.44 10.20 -2.84
C ALA A 111 -2.04 8.93 -2.21
N ASP A 112 -3.02 8.28 -2.84
CA ASP A 112 -3.69 7.05 -2.35
C ASP A 112 -2.73 5.93 -1.87
N MET A 113 -1.50 5.91 -2.38
CA MET A 113 -0.47 4.93 -2.03
C MET A 113 0.30 5.26 -0.75
N LEU A 114 0.19 6.49 -0.27
CA LEU A 114 0.76 7.05 0.96
C LEU A 114 -0.32 7.41 1.98
N ASP A 115 -1.57 7.47 1.55
CA ASP A 115 -2.75 7.88 2.29
C ASP A 115 -3.37 6.70 3.08
N GLY A 116 -3.63 6.92 4.36
CA GLY A 116 -4.23 5.98 5.30
C GLY A 116 -5.74 5.83 5.12
N ASP A 117 -6.44 6.85 4.64
CA ASP A 117 -7.82 6.76 4.19
C ASP A 117 -8.06 7.47 2.83
N PRO A 118 -7.80 6.75 1.71
CA PRO A 118 -7.95 7.29 0.35
C PRO A 118 -9.34 7.77 -0.06
N TYR A 119 -10.34 7.72 0.82
CA TYR A 119 -11.70 8.14 0.53
C TYR A 119 -12.15 9.33 1.38
N ARG A 120 -11.37 9.74 2.38
CA ARG A 120 -11.72 10.80 3.32
C ARG A 120 -10.53 11.73 3.47
N ALA A 121 -10.67 12.89 2.85
CA ALA A 121 -9.67 13.94 2.91
C ALA A 121 -9.28 14.30 4.35
N GLU A 122 -7.98 14.42 4.56
CA GLU A 122 -7.35 15.04 5.73
C GLU A 122 -7.96 16.42 6.06
N ASP A 123 -8.11 16.74 7.35
CA ASP A 123 -8.70 18.01 7.80
C ASP A 123 -7.67 19.10 8.16
N TYR A 124 -6.38 18.75 8.16
CA TYR A 124 -5.23 19.66 8.21
C TYR A 124 -5.29 20.68 9.36
N ASP A 125 -5.36 20.17 10.58
CA ASP A 125 -5.37 20.98 11.81
C ASP A 125 -4.00 21.04 12.52
N GLY A 126 -3.02 20.26 12.06
CA GLY A 126 -1.67 20.17 12.62
C GLY A 126 -1.43 18.96 13.51
N TRP A 127 -2.43 18.08 13.67
CA TRP A 127 -2.33 16.79 14.31
C TRP A 127 -2.29 15.67 13.26
N GLU A 128 -1.25 14.84 13.32
CA GLU A 128 -1.04 13.67 12.44
C GLU A 128 -1.25 13.83 10.90
N ASP A 129 -1.37 15.06 10.37
CA ASP A 129 -1.57 15.52 8.96
C ASP A 129 -0.83 14.74 7.84
N GLU A 130 0.23 13.99 8.15
CA GLU A 130 1.04 13.30 7.16
C GLU A 130 0.55 11.90 6.79
N ASP A 131 -0.37 11.32 7.56
CA ASP A 131 -0.87 9.98 7.31
C ASP A 131 -2.13 9.93 6.41
N GLY A 132 -2.82 11.07 6.23
CA GLY A 132 -4.01 11.19 5.38
C GLY A 132 -5.26 10.57 6.01
N VAL A 133 -5.30 10.48 7.33
CA VAL A 133 -6.46 10.04 8.07
C VAL A 133 -6.99 11.24 8.84
N PRO A 134 -8.20 11.74 8.53
CA PRO A 134 -8.75 12.85 9.31
C PRO A 134 -9.05 12.40 10.73
N ASP A 135 -8.44 13.10 11.68
CA ASP A 135 -8.62 12.97 13.12
C ASP A 135 -9.57 14.07 13.60
N TYR A 136 -10.71 13.69 14.17
CA TYR A 136 -11.76 14.64 14.57
C TYR A 136 -11.82 14.89 16.08
N ASP A 137 -10.92 14.25 16.83
CA ASP A 137 -10.82 14.21 18.30
C ASP A 137 -9.37 13.78 18.62
N ASN A 138 -8.47 14.76 18.61
CA ASN A 138 -7.02 14.53 18.59
C ASN A 138 -6.48 13.92 19.89
N ASP A 139 -7.05 14.30 21.03
CA ASP A 139 -6.66 13.75 22.33
C ASP A 139 -7.49 12.54 22.79
N GLY A 140 -8.60 12.25 22.09
CA GLY A 140 -9.40 11.06 22.26
C GLY A 140 -10.27 11.07 23.51
N ASP A 141 -10.61 12.25 24.03
CA ASP A 141 -11.43 12.41 25.22
C ASP A 141 -12.94 12.34 24.93
N GLY A 142 -13.35 12.40 23.65
CA GLY A 142 -14.72 12.28 23.19
C GLY A 142 -15.40 13.61 22.83
N PHE A 143 -14.71 14.74 22.98
CA PHE A 143 -15.08 16.01 22.38
C PHE A 143 -14.44 16.11 20.98
N LEU A 144 -15.15 16.73 20.03
CA LEU A 144 -14.58 16.90 18.69
C LEU A 144 -13.73 18.17 18.69
N ASP A 145 -12.61 18.20 17.96
CA ASP A 145 -11.68 19.36 17.96
C ASP A 145 -12.37 20.69 17.59
N VAL A 146 -13.43 20.62 16.79
CA VAL A 146 -14.24 21.77 16.39
C VAL A 146 -15.07 22.38 17.53
N ASP A 147 -15.38 21.59 18.54
CA ASP A 147 -16.20 21.94 19.71
C ASP A 147 -15.37 21.96 21.02
N ASP A 148 -14.14 21.43 21.00
CA ASP A 148 -13.22 21.33 22.12
C ASP A 148 -12.31 22.58 22.26
N PRO A 149 -12.30 23.28 23.41
CA PRO A 149 -11.37 24.38 23.66
C PRO A 149 -9.91 23.93 23.87
N CYS A 150 -9.66 22.66 24.16
CA CYS A 150 -8.38 22.05 24.50
C CYS A 150 -8.06 20.80 23.64
N PRO A 151 -8.11 20.86 22.29
CA PRO A 151 -8.09 19.69 21.40
C PRO A 151 -6.84 18.77 21.50
N ASP A 152 -5.76 19.24 22.12
CA ASP A 152 -4.52 18.47 22.30
C ASP A 152 -4.32 18.01 23.76
N SER A 153 -5.32 18.14 24.61
CA SER A 153 -5.20 17.99 26.07
C SER A 153 -6.47 17.39 26.65
N PRO A 154 -6.47 16.07 26.90
CA PRO A 154 -7.69 15.35 27.18
C PRO A 154 -8.28 15.74 28.52
N GLU A 155 -9.60 15.80 28.58
CA GLU A 155 -10.40 15.87 29.81
C GLU A 155 -9.96 14.78 30.83
N ASP A 156 -9.84 15.15 32.11
CA ASP A 156 -9.35 14.25 33.17
C ASP A 156 -10.46 13.52 33.97
N TYR A 157 -11.72 13.91 33.73
CA TYR A 157 -12.94 13.22 34.20
C TYR A 157 -12.93 12.96 35.72
N ASP A 158 -12.58 13.98 36.51
CA ASP A 158 -12.48 13.90 37.97
C ASP A 158 -13.77 14.28 38.74
N GLY A 159 -14.79 14.77 38.01
CA GLY A 159 -16.06 15.23 38.54
C GLY A 159 -16.19 16.76 38.67
N HIS A 160 -15.17 17.51 38.26
CA HIS A 160 -15.18 18.95 38.08
C HIS A 160 -15.21 19.29 36.60
N LEU A 161 -16.26 20.00 36.17
CA LEU A 161 -16.41 20.53 34.80
C LEU A 161 -16.16 19.55 33.61
N ASP A 162 -16.21 18.23 33.82
CA ASP A 162 -16.09 17.13 32.80
C ASP A 162 -16.86 17.28 31.46
N ASP A 163 -17.74 18.27 31.32
CA ASP A 163 -18.54 18.52 30.11
C ASP A 163 -17.92 19.61 29.20
N ASP A 164 -16.73 20.13 29.50
CA ASP A 164 -16.11 21.24 28.77
C ASP A 164 -14.89 20.90 27.89
N GLY A 165 -14.36 19.68 27.99
CA GLY A 165 -13.29 19.14 27.15
C GLY A 165 -11.89 19.60 27.54
N CYS A 166 -11.73 20.28 28.68
CA CYS A 166 -10.46 20.82 29.12
C CYS A 166 -10.07 20.28 30.49
N PRO A 167 -8.86 19.75 30.69
CA PRO A 167 -8.43 19.27 31.99
C PRO A 167 -8.33 20.41 33.00
N ASP A 168 -9.01 20.27 34.13
CA ASP A 168 -8.96 21.20 35.25
C ASP A 168 -7.91 20.77 36.28
N LEU A 169 -6.66 21.16 36.03
CA LEU A 169 -5.52 20.72 36.86
C LEU A 169 -5.46 21.34 38.27
N ASP A 170 -6.30 22.33 38.57
CA ASP A 170 -6.40 23.09 39.84
C ASP A 170 -7.85 23.58 40.00
N ASN A 171 -8.68 22.69 40.53
CA ASN A 171 -10.14 22.78 40.55
C ASN A 171 -10.69 23.92 41.41
N ASP A 172 -10.01 24.26 42.50
CA ASP A 172 -10.39 25.36 43.39
C ASP A 172 -9.60 26.66 43.19
N ARG A 173 -8.54 26.59 42.39
CA ARG A 173 -7.74 27.72 41.89
C ARG A 173 -6.96 28.41 42.99
N ASP A 174 -6.48 27.65 43.98
CA ASP A 174 -5.60 28.15 45.02
C ASP A 174 -4.11 28.18 44.61
N GLY A 175 -3.77 27.51 43.51
CA GLY A 175 -2.43 27.44 42.94
C GLY A 175 -1.66 26.16 43.25
N ILE A 176 -2.27 25.21 43.95
CA ILE A 176 -1.80 23.83 44.16
C ILE A 176 -2.55 22.94 43.17
N LEU A 177 -1.84 22.08 42.44
CA LEU A 177 -2.50 21.20 41.47
C LEU A 177 -3.25 20.09 42.20
N ASP A 178 -4.37 19.63 41.66
CA ASP A 178 -5.22 18.56 42.22
C ASP A 178 -4.45 17.29 42.59
N LEU A 179 -3.40 16.96 41.84
CA LEU A 179 -2.53 15.80 42.11
C LEU A 179 -1.68 15.95 43.39
N ASP A 180 -1.40 17.18 43.79
CA ASP A 180 -0.61 17.55 44.97
C ASP A 180 -1.48 18.10 46.12
N ASP A 181 -2.77 18.36 45.86
CA ASP A 181 -3.74 18.92 46.80
C ASP A 181 -4.48 17.81 47.61
N ARG A 182 -4.58 17.99 48.94
CA ARG A 182 -5.38 17.10 49.80
C ARG A 182 -6.86 17.46 49.85
N CYS A 183 -7.21 18.69 49.53
CA CYS A 183 -8.56 19.19 49.46
C CYS A 183 -8.85 19.86 48.09
N PRO A 184 -8.82 19.12 46.95
CA PRO A 184 -8.89 19.68 45.58
C PRO A 184 -10.14 20.52 45.21
N LEU A 185 -11.10 20.66 46.12
CA LEU A 185 -12.34 21.40 45.90
C LEU A 185 -12.55 22.52 46.94
N ASP A 186 -11.61 22.70 47.87
CA ASP A 186 -11.71 23.60 49.01
C ASP A 186 -10.42 24.46 49.11
N PRO A 187 -10.44 25.72 48.63
CA PRO A 187 -9.22 26.49 48.40
C PRO A 187 -8.49 26.85 49.70
N GLU A 188 -7.15 26.73 49.67
CA GLU A 188 -6.22 27.12 50.73
C GLU A 188 -6.35 28.59 51.16
N ASP A 189 -6.18 28.88 52.46
CA ASP A 189 -6.34 30.23 53.02
C ASP A 189 -5.02 31.01 53.23
N MET A 190 -3.87 30.33 53.04
CA MET A 190 -2.52 30.90 53.07
C MET A 190 -2.23 31.68 54.37
N ASP A 191 -2.66 31.15 55.52
CA ASP A 191 -2.48 31.79 56.83
C ASP A 191 -1.07 31.60 57.46
N GLY A 192 -0.22 30.78 56.83
CA GLY A 192 1.11 30.41 57.31
C GLY A 192 1.16 29.08 58.07
N PHE A 193 0.07 28.32 58.08
CA PHE A 193 -0.02 26.97 58.63
C PHE A 193 -0.33 25.96 57.52
N MET A 194 0.66 25.13 57.19
CA MET A 194 0.49 24.03 56.23
C MET A 194 0.08 24.45 54.80
N ASP A 195 0.32 25.70 54.40
CA ASP A 195 0.09 26.30 53.07
C ASP A 195 0.54 25.47 51.83
N GLU A 196 1.25 24.36 51.99
CA GLU A 196 1.65 23.46 50.91
C GLU A 196 0.84 22.17 50.83
N ASP A 197 -0.18 21.98 51.67
CA ASP A 197 -1.04 20.79 51.66
C ASP A 197 -2.46 21.00 51.09
N GLY A 198 -2.78 22.25 50.71
CA GLY A 198 -4.01 22.64 49.99
C GLY A 198 -5.27 22.58 50.84
N CYS A 199 -5.17 22.74 52.16
CA CYS A 199 -6.32 22.69 53.06
C CYS A 199 -6.27 23.77 54.15
N VAL A 200 -7.39 24.49 54.30
CA VAL A 200 -7.69 25.50 55.36
C VAL A 200 -7.38 25.07 56.80
#